data_AF-A0A9J6ENE9-F1
#
_entry.id   AF-A0A9J6ENE9-F1
#
_cell.length_a   1.000
_cell.length_b   1.000
_cell.length_c   1.000
_cell.angle_alpha   90.00
_cell.angle_beta   90.00
_cell.angle_gamma   90.00
#
_symmetry.space_group_name_H-M   'P 1'
#
loop_
_entity.id
_entity.type
_entity.pdbx_description
1 polymer ?
#
loop_
_entity_poly.entity_id
_entity_poly.type
_entity_poly.pdbx_seq_one_letter_code
_entity_poly.pdbx_strand_id
1 'polypeptide(L)'
;MEVIMKESSTGEHWFGGIEDLPVYGAWCVQHTDERVVFYKLQEIGGVVFIERAVVINKNSTVVVSAKGKLVPESSYTFINSDKLNFTTLKDAAPFLHLIESLGICNGFDSRLCPLISTSKTAERSGRTWRSKRCAVLSAKALCVQCRKAKKNLQCRQKRRSRKSKYVPLPSALLRNLRKKTIRATVLREKYKRDLLSLKKKLSSDPSNALLSEVLAELPPLQQLAFRTALQSMKAKSSRGVRYDCGWLLSCLLLKISSPRVYRLMSRMKILPLPTSTRLRQIIRGMPCEFGFNKLSLSSIGAFMKTMKGVQCYGTLVIDEMKVRQAVAFNRQTYKIDGFVNYGDADPAEIPMAPQISRRSSTRTSTLLQNAHDSFFKAE
;
A
#
# COMPACT_ATOMS: atom_id res chain seq x y z
N MET A 1 -18.07 -48.76 10.81
CA MET A 1 -17.76 -50.15 11.20
C MET A 1 -17.72 -50.16 12.71
N GLU A 2 -18.79 -50.67 13.32
CA GLU A 2 -18.88 -51.03 14.74
C GLU A 2 -17.92 -52.18 15.08
N VAL A 3 -17.92 -52.56 16.38
CA VAL A 3 -17.24 -53.71 17.04
C VAL A 3 -15.89 -53.24 17.62
N ILE A 4 -15.63 -53.13 18.94
CA ILE A 4 -15.99 -53.97 20.10
C ILE A 4 -16.07 -53.12 21.39
N MET A 5 -17.16 -53.32 22.14
CA MET A 5 -17.28 -53.03 23.58
C MET A 5 -16.61 -54.15 24.40
N LYS A 6 -15.80 -53.78 25.40
CA LYS A 6 -15.54 -54.58 26.61
C LYS A 6 -15.29 -53.67 27.81
N GLU A 7 -16.36 -53.41 28.56
CA GLU A 7 -16.35 -53.30 30.03
C GLU A 7 -16.30 -54.75 30.59
N SER A 8 -15.85 -55.10 31.81
CA SER A 8 -15.44 -54.40 33.03
C SER A 8 -14.77 -55.45 33.95
N SER A 9 -13.91 -55.01 34.89
CA SER A 9 -13.96 -55.37 36.33
C SER A 9 -12.59 -55.21 37.01
N THR A 10 -12.48 -54.18 37.86
CA THR A 10 -12.14 -54.28 39.28
C THR A 10 -12.20 -52.84 39.83
N GLY A 11 -13.08 -52.65 40.80
CA GLY A 11 -13.35 -51.33 41.37
C GLY A 11 -12.31 -50.93 42.40
N GLU A 12 -12.17 -49.63 42.57
CA GLU A 12 -11.96 -48.99 43.86
C GLU A 12 -12.42 -47.53 43.74
N HIS A 13 -13.46 -47.18 44.52
CA HIS A 13 -13.90 -45.81 44.73
C HIS A 13 -13.09 -45.23 45.88
N TRP A 14 -12.31 -44.17 45.63
CA TRP A 14 -11.89 -43.22 46.66
C TRP A 14 -11.81 -41.82 46.02
N PHE A 15 -12.54 -40.85 46.56
CA PHE A 15 -12.50 -39.45 46.10
C PHE A 15 -11.07 -38.86 46.23
N GLY A 16 -10.52 -38.28 45.17
CA GLY A 16 -9.36 -37.38 45.27
C GLY A 16 -8.57 -37.18 43.98
N GLY A 17 -8.28 -35.93 43.63
CA GLY A 17 -7.04 -35.58 42.92
C GLY A 17 -7.10 -35.48 41.40
N ILE A 18 -6.27 -34.57 40.89
CA ILE A 18 -6.04 -34.24 39.49
C ILE A 18 -5.14 -35.32 38.88
N GLU A 19 -5.67 -36.49 38.54
CA GLU A 19 -4.92 -37.60 37.89
C GLU A 19 -5.96 -38.32 37.00
N ASP A 20 -5.92 -38.35 35.67
CA ASP A 20 -4.83 -38.40 34.71
C ASP A 20 -5.15 -37.55 33.47
N LEU A 21 -4.38 -36.48 33.23
CA LEU A 21 -4.24 -35.98 31.86
C LEU A 21 -3.40 -37.00 31.11
N PRO A 22 -3.83 -37.52 29.95
CA PRO A 22 -3.01 -38.45 29.19
C PRO A 22 -1.67 -37.78 28.86
N VAL A 23 -0.59 -38.31 29.40
CA VAL A 23 0.76 -37.79 29.18
C VAL A 23 1.34 -38.49 27.96
N TYR A 24 1.86 -37.72 27.01
CA TYR A 24 2.63 -38.22 25.87
C TYR A 24 4.08 -37.76 26.02
N GLY A 25 4.92 -38.62 26.60
CA GLY A 25 6.29 -38.27 26.96
C GLY A 25 6.34 -37.20 28.05
N ALA A 26 6.84 -36.00 27.75
CA ALA A 26 6.88 -34.85 28.68
C ALA A 26 5.77 -33.82 28.42
N TRP A 27 4.78 -34.16 27.59
CA TRP A 27 3.66 -33.29 27.20
C TRP A 27 2.36 -33.78 27.80
N CYS A 28 1.59 -32.87 28.39
CA CYS A 28 0.20 -33.11 28.73
C CYS A 28 -0.64 -33.06 27.45
N VAL A 29 -1.53 -34.03 27.27
CA VAL A 29 -2.42 -34.09 26.12
C VAL A 29 -3.85 -33.83 26.58
N GLN A 30 -4.55 -32.98 25.84
CA GLN A 30 -5.98 -32.81 25.95
C GLN A 30 -6.62 -33.07 24.59
N HIS A 31 -7.57 -34.00 24.57
CA HIS A 31 -8.32 -34.35 23.37
C HIS A 31 -9.73 -33.75 23.44
N THR A 32 -10.18 -33.17 22.33
CA THR A 32 -11.56 -32.74 22.10
C THR A 32 -11.96 -33.13 20.69
N ASP A 33 -13.26 -33.22 20.41
CA ASP A 33 -13.77 -33.70 19.11
C ASP A 33 -13.25 -32.92 17.88
N GLU A 34 -12.78 -31.69 18.09
CA GLU A 34 -12.30 -30.79 17.03
C GLU A 34 -10.78 -30.59 16.99
N ARG A 35 -10.07 -30.86 18.09
CA ARG A 35 -8.64 -30.54 18.24
C ARG A 35 -7.94 -31.38 19.30
N VAL A 36 -6.65 -31.58 19.09
CA VAL A 36 -5.72 -32.18 20.05
C VAL A 36 -4.74 -31.11 20.51
N VAL A 37 -4.61 -30.93 21.82
CA VAL A 37 -3.71 -29.94 22.43
C VAL A 37 -2.62 -30.66 23.20
N PHE A 38 -1.38 -30.45 22.79
CA PHE A 38 -0.20 -30.83 23.55
C PHE A 38 0.33 -29.60 24.26
N TYR A 39 0.54 -29.65 25.56
CA TYR A 39 1.10 -28.53 26.30
C TYR A 39 2.07 -28.98 27.39
N LYS A 40 3.01 -28.09 27.72
CA LYS A 40 4.00 -28.28 28.77
C LYS A 40 3.81 -27.19 29.81
N LEU A 41 3.56 -27.59 31.04
CA LEU A 41 3.42 -26.67 32.17
C LEU A 41 4.80 -26.40 32.77
N GLN A 42 5.01 -25.16 33.19
CA GLN A 42 6.17 -24.73 33.94
C GLN A 42 5.72 -23.87 35.10
N GLU A 43 6.26 -24.15 36.28
CA GLU A 43 6.03 -23.35 37.49
C GLU A 43 7.22 -22.41 37.71
N ILE A 44 6.95 -21.11 37.87
CA ILE A 44 7.96 -20.15 38.30
C ILE A 44 7.36 -19.32 39.44
N GLY A 45 7.93 -19.46 40.64
CA GLY A 45 7.56 -18.66 41.80
C GLY A 45 6.12 -18.89 42.28
N GLY A 46 5.64 -20.15 42.27
CA GLY A 46 4.29 -20.52 42.70
C GLY A 46 3.19 -20.28 41.66
N VAL A 47 3.54 -19.76 40.47
CA VAL A 47 2.58 -19.54 39.37
C VAL A 47 2.85 -20.53 38.24
N VAL A 48 1.85 -21.34 37.93
CA VAL A 48 1.88 -22.29 36.81
C VAL A 48 1.48 -21.57 35.52
N PHE A 49 2.27 -21.73 34.47
CA PHE A 49 1.92 -21.25 33.14
C PHE A 49 2.31 -22.27 32.07
N ILE A 50 1.67 -22.14 30.90
CA ILE A 50 1.99 -22.95 29.73
C ILE A 50 3.30 -22.44 29.11
N GLU A 51 4.36 -23.24 29.22
CA GLU A 51 5.66 -22.94 28.62
C GLU A 51 5.59 -23.04 27.10
N ARG A 52 5.02 -24.15 26.61
CA ARG A 52 4.83 -24.46 25.19
C ARG A 52 3.48 -25.14 25.00
N ALA A 53 2.81 -24.84 23.90
CA ALA A 53 1.64 -25.58 23.46
C ALA A 53 1.62 -25.74 21.95
N VAL A 54 1.20 -26.91 21.49
CA VAL A 54 0.97 -27.27 20.10
C VAL A 54 -0.49 -27.72 20.00
N VAL A 55 -1.27 -26.99 19.21
CA VAL A 55 -2.67 -27.30 18.93
C VAL A 55 -2.76 -27.82 17.51
N ILE A 56 -3.28 -29.02 17.34
CA ILE A 56 -3.54 -29.66 16.05
C ILE A 56 -5.05 -29.74 15.88
N ASN A 57 -5.57 -29.04 14.87
CA ASN A 57 -7.00 -29.01 14.57
C ASN A 57 -7.37 -30.13 13.56
N LYS A 58 -8.64 -30.53 13.52
CA LYS A 58 -9.17 -31.54 12.59
C LYS A 58 -8.96 -31.21 11.10
N ASN A 59 -8.78 -29.94 10.75
CA ASN A 59 -8.44 -29.48 9.39
C ASN A 59 -6.93 -29.51 9.10
N SER A 60 -6.14 -30.22 9.91
CA SER A 60 -4.67 -30.31 9.82
C SER A 60 -3.93 -28.97 10.02
N THR A 61 -4.59 -27.94 10.54
CA THR A 61 -3.88 -26.70 10.92
C THR A 61 -3.19 -26.86 12.26
N VAL A 62 -1.94 -26.41 12.34
CA VAL A 62 -1.11 -26.49 13.55
C VAL A 62 -0.81 -25.10 14.06
N VAL A 63 -1.19 -24.85 15.31
CA VAL A 63 -0.89 -23.61 16.02
C VAL A 63 0.11 -23.91 17.13
N VAL A 64 1.28 -23.29 17.05
CA VAL A 64 2.31 -23.40 18.09
C VAL A 64 2.35 -22.10 18.89
N SER A 65 2.40 -22.23 20.22
CA SER A 65 2.59 -21.11 21.13
C SER A 65 3.65 -21.42 22.17
N ALA A 66 4.35 -20.39 22.64
CA ALA A 66 5.30 -20.50 23.74
C ALA A 66 5.25 -19.25 24.62
N LYS A 67 5.23 -19.43 25.95
CA LYS A 67 5.05 -18.38 26.97
C LYS A 67 3.88 -17.43 26.64
N GLY A 68 2.75 -18.00 26.24
CA GLY A 68 1.52 -17.27 25.88
C GLY A 68 1.59 -16.45 24.58
N LYS A 69 2.60 -16.64 23.74
CA LYS A 69 2.74 -15.95 22.44
C LYS A 69 2.69 -16.94 21.28
N LEU A 70 2.00 -16.55 20.21
CA LEU A 70 1.95 -17.31 18.97
C LEU A 70 3.32 -17.33 18.29
N VAL A 71 3.76 -18.53 17.91
CA VAL A 71 4.98 -18.75 17.15
C VAL A 71 4.63 -18.62 15.66
N PRO A 72 5.31 -17.77 14.89
CA PRO A 72 5.07 -17.67 13.45
C PRO A 72 5.40 -19.00 12.76
N GLU A 73 4.54 -19.45 11.83
CA GLU A 73 4.72 -20.71 11.07
C GLU A 73 6.12 -20.86 10.46
N SER A 74 6.65 -19.79 9.87
CA SER A 74 8.04 -19.72 9.35
C SER A 74 9.15 -20.12 10.34
N SER A 75 8.85 -20.21 11.64
CA SER A 75 9.82 -20.60 12.68
C SER A 75 9.92 -22.11 12.86
N TYR A 76 9.02 -22.89 12.26
CA TYR A 76 8.99 -24.36 12.35
C TYR A 76 8.64 -25.06 11.03
N THR A 77 8.26 -24.34 9.97
CA THR A 77 7.95 -24.92 8.64
C THR A 77 9.17 -25.18 7.75
N PHE A 78 10.39 -24.85 8.20
CA PHE A 78 11.61 -24.98 7.38
C PHE A 78 12.10 -26.42 7.16
N ILE A 79 11.42 -27.43 7.75
CA ILE A 79 11.83 -28.85 7.67
C ILE A 79 10.76 -29.73 7.00
N ASN A 80 9.49 -29.33 6.94
CA ASN A 80 8.42 -30.13 6.31
C ASN A 80 7.74 -29.33 5.19
N SER A 81 8.23 -29.52 3.96
CA SER A 81 7.59 -29.02 2.73
C SER A 81 6.33 -29.81 2.36
N ASP A 82 6.15 -30.99 2.94
CA ASP A 82 4.94 -31.79 2.77
C ASP A 82 3.91 -31.44 3.85
N LYS A 83 2.63 -31.39 3.45
CA LYS A 83 1.50 -31.11 4.33
C LYS A 83 1.60 -31.98 5.59
N LEU A 84 1.68 -31.33 6.74
CA LEU A 84 1.66 -31.98 8.06
C LEU A 84 0.31 -32.72 8.23
N ASN A 85 0.28 -33.99 7.81
CA ASN A 85 -0.86 -34.86 7.98
C ASN A 85 -0.60 -35.74 9.20
N PHE A 86 -1.19 -35.38 10.34
CA PHE A 86 -1.16 -36.22 11.54
C PHE A 86 -2.38 -37.13 11.52
N THR A 87 -2.22 -38.40 11.15
CA THR A 87 -3.30 -39.40 11.20
C THR A 87 -3.32 -40.13 12.52
N THR A 88 -2.16 -40.25 13.18
CA THR A 88 -1.98 -40.94 14.47
C THR A 88 -1.23 -40.05 15.47
N LEU A 89 -1.46 -40.24 16.77
CA LEU A 89 -0.68 -39.58 17.85
C LEU A 89 0.84 -39.83 17.71
N LYS A 90 1.24 -41.00 17.20
CA LYS A 90 2.64 -41.35 16.93
C LYS A 90 3.29 -40.43 15.88
N ASP A 91 2.52 -39.95 14.91
CA ASP A 91 3.02 -39.06 13.85
C ASP A 91 3.34 -37.65 14.38
N ALA A 92 2.77 -37.29 15.54
CA ALA A 92 3.05 -36.01 16.19
C ALA A 92 4.40 -36.00 16.94
N ALA A 93 4.96 -37.16 17.32
CA ALA A 93 6.20 -37.23 18.11
C ALA A 93 7.40 -36.49 17.47
N PRO A 94 7.74 -36.69 16.19
CA PRO A 94 8.87 -35.99 15.56
C PRO A 94 8.69 -34.46 15.60
N PHE A 95 7.45 -34.00 15.41
CA PHE A 95 7.12 -32.58 15.46
C PHE A 95 7.23 -32.02 16.89
N LEU A 96 6.75 -32.75 17.89
CA LEU A 96 6.88 -32.34 19.30
C LEU A 96 8.34 -32.28 19.75
N HIS A 97 9.17 -33.24 19.35
CA HIS A 97 10.62 -33.21 19.60
C HIS A 97 11.31 -32.03 18.91
N LEU A 98 10.89 -31.68 17.68
CA LEU A 98 11.39 -30.48 16.99
C LEU A 98 11.07 -29.22 17.80
N ILE A 99 9.81 -29.04 18.21
CA ILE A 99 9.41 -27.87 19.02
C ILE A 99 10.17 -27.84 20.35
N GLU A 100 10.45 -29.01 20.91
CA GLU A 100 11.23 -29.11 22.14
C GLU A 100 12.70 -28.67 21.97
N SER A 101 13.30 -29.02 20.83
CA SER A 101 14.67 -28.63 20.46
C SER A 101 14.86 -27.12 20.26
N LEU A 102 13.78 -26.38 19.96
CA LEU A 102 13.84 -24.94 19.72
C LEU A 102 13.89 -24.14 21.02
N GLY A 103 14.96 -23.37 21.21
CA GLY A 103 15.10 -22.46 22.35
C GLY A 103 14.08 -21.32 22.35
N ILE A 104 13.64 -20.93 23.55
CA ILE A 104 12.77 -19.75 23.74
C ILE A 104 13.60 -18.47 23.67
N CYS A 105 13.23 -17.57 22.76
CA CYS A 105 13.88 -16.28 22.57
C CYS A 105 13.54 -15.31 23.71
N ASN A 106 14.48 -15.15 24.63
CA ASN A 106 14.31 -14.24 25.77
C ASN A 106 14.38 -12.75 25.40
N GLY A 107 14.89 -12.42 24.21
CA GLY A 107 15.14 -11.03 23.80
C GLY A 107 16.54 -10.58 24.20
N PHE A 108 16.74 -9.27 24.36
CA PHE A 108 18.03 -8.71 24.78
C PHE A 108 17.87 -7.67 25.88
N ASP A 109 18.91 -7.50 26.70
CA ASP A 109 18.89 -6.62 27.86
C ASP A 109 18.76 -5.13 27.49
N SER A 110 17.87 -4.43 28.17
CA SER A 110 17.69 -2.98 28.14
C SER A 110 18.92 -2.16 28.51
N ARG A 111 19.81 -2.69 29.34
CA ARG A 111 21.10 -2.05 29.71
C ARG A 111 22.00 -1.78 28.51
N LEU A 112 21.80 -2.49 27.39
CA LEU A 112 22.55 -2.26 26.16
C LEU A 112 22.17 -0.97 25.43
N CYS A 113 21.00 -0.39 25.74
CA CYS A 113 20.42 0.77 25.07
C CYS A 113 19.71 1.70 26.08
N PRO A 114 20.41 2.25 27.09
CA PRO A 114 19.77 2.97 28.20
C PRO A 114 19.14 4.30 27.78
N LEU A 115 19.63 4.95 26.72
CA LEU A 115 19.08 6.23 26.24
C LEU A 115 17.85 6.03 25.35
N ILE A 116 17.35 4.81 25.18
CA ILE A 116 16.20 4.50 24.35
C ILE A 116 15.06 4.06 25.25
N SER A 117 14.05 4.90 25.36
CA SER A 117 12.81 4.60 26.09
C SER A 117 11.77 3.88 25.22
N THR A 118 11.70 4.22 23.92
CA THR A 118 10.68 3.70 23.01
C THR A 118 11.25 3.28 21.64
N SER A 119 10.56 2.34 21.00
CA SER A 119 10.88 1.87 19.65
C SER A 119 9.64 1.51 18.86
N LYS A 120 9.66 1.81 17.55
CA LYS A 120 8.62 1.36 16.61
C LYS A 120 8.73 -0.14 16.31
N THR A 121 9.94 -0.69 16.39
CA THR A 121 10.26 -2.07 15.96
C THR A 121 10.43 -3.05 17.12
N ALA A 122 10.52 -2.55 18.34
CA ALA A 122 10.75 -3.34 19.54
C ALA A 122 9.89 -2.83 20.69
N GLU A 123 9.57 -3.71 21.61
CA GLU A 123 8.82 -3.45 22.83
C GLU A 123 9.68 -3.79 24.05
N ARG A 124 9.53 -3.01 25.12
CA ARG A 124 10.27 -3.20 26.37
C ARG A 124 9.33 -3.74 27.42
N SER A 125 9.63 -4.94 27.92
CA SER A 125 8.96 -5.54 29.07
C SER A 125 9.97 -5.60 30.22
N GLY A 126 9.86 -4.66 31.16
CA GLY A 126 10.80 -4.50 32.26
C GLY A 126 12.25 -4.26 31.78
N ARG A 127 13.14 -5.23 32.07
CA ARG A 127 14.56 -5.20 31.70
C ARG A 127 14.88 -5.81 30.33
N THR A 128 13.87 -6.31 29.60
CA THR A 128 14.09 -7.00 28.32
C THR A 128 13.45 -6.26 27.15
N TRP A 129 14.19 -6.16 26.04
CA TRP A 129 13.67 -5.74 24.75
C TRP A 129 13.39 -6.95 23.87
N ARG A 130 12.23 -6.94 23.22
CA ARG A 130 11.86 -7.91 22.20
C ARG A 130 11.40 -7.20 20.93
N SER A 131 11.72 -7.77 19.77
CA SER A 131 11.14 -7.29 18.51
C SER A 131 9.63 -7.46 18.56
N LYS A 132 8.87 -6.51 17.99
CA LYS A 132 7.41 -6.69 17.80
C LYS A 132 7.09 -7.85 16.86
N ARG A 133 8.07 -8.28 16.05
CA ARG A 133 8.01 -9.46 15.18
C ARG A 133 8.90 -10.58 15.70
N CYS A 134 8.97 -10.79 17.01
CA CYS A 134 9.77 -11.86 17.60
C CYS A 134 9.24 -13.23 17.13
N ALA A 135 10.13 -14.14 16.73
CA ALA A 135 9.75 -15.51 16.37
C ALA A 135 9.34 -16.36 17.58
N VAL A 136 9.61 -15.90 18.80
CA VAL A 136 9.39 -16.58 20.09
C VAL A 136 10.22 -17.86 20.24
N LEU A 137 10.12 -18.82 19.32
CA LEU A 137 10.98 -19.99 19.24
C LEU A 137 12.06 -19.78 18.18
N SER A 138 13.28 -20.24 18.46
CA SER A 138 14.39 -20.19 17.50
C SER A 138 15.46 -21.20 17.87
N ALA A 139 16.15 -21.75 16.87
CA ALA A 139 17.32 -22.61 17.07
C ALA A 139 18.47 -21.92 17.84
N LYS A 140 18.45 -20.58 17.96
CA LYS A 140 19.43 -19.80 18.73
C LYS A 140 18.71 -19.07 19.87
N ALA A 141 19.41 -18.82 20.98
CA ALA A 141 18.89 -18.08 22.13
C ALA A 141 18.29 -16.69 21.78
N LEU A 142 18.76 -16.07 20.69
CA LEU A 142 18.20 -14.82 20.15
C LEU A 142 17.75 -15.01 18.70
N CYS A 143 16.44 -14.87 18.45
CA CYS A 143 15.87 -14.96 17.12
C CYS A 143 16.40 -13.85 16.19
N VAL A 144 16.33 -14.10 14.88
CA VAL A 144 16.86 -13.17 13.84
C VAL A 144 16.26 -11.77 13.98
N GLN A 145 14.97 -11.68 14.30
CA GLN A 145 14.25 -10.41 14.41
C GLN A 145 14.69 -9.61 15.65
N CYS A 146 14.85 -10.27 16.81
CA CYS A 146 15.39 -9.64 18.01
C CYS A 146 16.87 -9.24 17.83
N ARG A 147 17.66 -10.02 17.06
CA ARG A 147 19.04 -9.66 16.71
C ARG A 147 19.12 -8.41 15.84
N LYS A 148 18.26 -8.29 14.83
CA LYS A 148 18.12 -7.07 14.00
C LYS A 148 17.69 -5.87 14.86
N ALA A 149 16.71 -6.06 15.73
CA ALA A 149 16.25 -5.03 16.66
C ALA A 149 17.38 -4.56 17.59
N LYS A 150 18.18 -5.48 18.17
CA LYS A 150 19.36 -5.18 18.99
C LYS A 150 20.35 -4.27 18.26
N LYS A 151 20.76 -4.65 17.03
CA LYS A 151 21.69 -3.84 16.22
C LYS A 151 21.14 -2.45 15.93
N ASN A 152 19.85 -2.36 15.55
CA ASN A 152 19.19 -1.09 15.26
C ASN A 152 19.13 -0.17 16.48
N LEU A 153 18.77 -0.70 17.65
CA LEU A 153 18.74 0.08 18.88
C LEU A 153 20.14 0.53 19.31
N GLN A 154 21.15 -0.35 19.22
CA GLN A 154 22.54 0.04 19.52
C GLN A 154 23.06 1.14 18.57
N CYS A 155 22.73 1.08 17.29
CA CYS A 155 23.05 2.17 16.35
C CYS A 155 22.35 3.49 16.71
N ARG A 156 21.08 3.44 17.13
CA ARG A 156 20.35 4.62 17.62
C ARG A 156 20.96 5.19 18.90
N GLN A 157 21.37 4.33 19.83
CA GLN A 157 22.07 4.69 21.07
C GLN A 157 23.36 5.46 20.74
N LYS A 158 24.21 4.93 19.84
CA LYS A 158 25.45 5.59 19.39
C LYS A 158 25.18 6.94 18.70
N ARG A 159 24.11 7.06 17.93
CA ARG A 159 23.72 8.34 17.32
C ARG A 159 23.24 9.36 18.36
N ARG A 160 22.50 8.92 19.37
CA ARG A 160 22.07 9.79 20.49
C ARG A 160 23.24 10.24 21.34
N SER A 161 24.19 9.35 21.67
CA SER A 161 25.40 9.73 22.41
C SER A 161 26.29 10.69 21.62
N ARG A 162 26.36 10.56 20.27
CA ARG A 162 27.09 11.51 19.40
C ARG A 162 26.41 12.87 19.26
N LYS A 163 25.08 12.93 19.22
CA LYS A 163 24.35 14.22 19.19
C LYS A 163 24.58 15.08 20.44
N SER A 164 25.04 14.47 21.54
CA SER A 164 25.43 15.17 22.76
C SER A 164 26.80 15.87 22.67
N LYS A 165 27.61 15.60 21.64
CA LYS A 165 28.91 16.26 21.44
C LYS A 165 28.83 17.13 20.19
N TYR A 166 28.56 18.43 20.38
CA TYR A 166 28.82 19.43 19.34
C TYR A 166 30.33 19.43 19.10
N VAL A 167 30.78 18.74 18.04
CA VAL A 167 32.16 18.86 17.56
C VAL A 167 32.13 19.95 16.50
N PRO A 168 32.77 21.12 16.71
CA PRO A 168 32.85 22.15 15.69
C PRO A 168 33.42 21.57 14.40
N LEU A 169 32.79 21.84 13.26
CA LEU A 169 33.36 21.45 11.97
C LEU A 169 34.74 22.11 11.81
N PRO A 170 35.75 21.40 11.28
CA PRO A 170 37.07 21.98 11.03
C PRO A 170 36.96 23.27 10.21
N SER A 171 37.62 24.33 10.66
CA SER A 171 37.54 25.68 10.06
C SER A 171 37.85 25.69 8.56
N ALA A 172 38.75 24.81 8.10
CA ALA A 172 39.12 24.62 6.71
C ALA A 172 37.96 24.10 5.85
N LEU A 173 37.16 23.15 6.35
CA LEU A 173 36.00 22.63 5.63
C LEU A 173 34.92 23.70 5.48
N LEU A 174 34.65 24.47 6.55
CA LEU A 174 33.72 25.60 6.50
C LEU A 174 34.15 26.66 5.49
N ARG A 175 35.45 26.99 5.46
CA ARG A 175 36.02 27.94 4.48
C ARG A 175 35.86 27.43 3.04
N ASN A 176 36.09 26.13 2.79
CA ASN A 176 35.91 25.53 1.47
C ASN A 176 34.45 25.48 1.03
N LEU A 177 33.52 25.16 1.94
CA LEU A 177 32.09 25.19 1.66
C LEU A 177 31.62 26.61 1.33
N ARG A 178 32.04 27.61 2.11
CA ARG A 178 31.75 29.02 1.82
C ARG A 178 32.25 29.43 0.44
N LYS A 179 33.49 29.08 0.07
CA LYS A 179 34.05 29.34 -1.27
C LYS A 179 33.21 28.69 -2.38
N LYS A 180 32.81 27.43 -2.22
CA LYS A 180 31.94 26.73 -3.18
C LYS A 180 30.58 27.41 -3.33
N THR A 181 29.97 27.81 -2.21
CA THR A 181 28.70 28.54 -2.21
C THR A 181 28.83 29.87 -2.94
N ILE A 182 29.86 30.67 -2.66
CA ILE A 182 30.09 31.97 -3.31
C ILE A 182 30.26 31.79 -4.84
N ARG A 183 31.05 30.80 -5.28
CA ARG A 183 31.21 30.51 -6.72
C ARG A 183 29.88 30.15 -7.37
N ALA A 184 29.09 29.30 -6.73
CA ALA A 184 27.78 28.89 -7.23
C ALA A 184 26.79 30.08 -7.29
N THR A 185 26.81 30.97 -6.30
CA THR A 185 25.96 32.16 -6.29
C THR A 185 26.36 33.15 -7.37
N VAL A 186 27.66 33.42 -7.56
CA VAL A 186 28.16 34.30 -8.63
C VAL A 186 27.76 33.77 -10.01
N LEU A 187 27.93 32.46 -10.24
CA LEU A 187 27.56 31.81 -11.49
C LEU A 187 26.04 31.90 -11.73
N ARG A 188 25.23 31.65 -10.69
CA ARG A 188 23.76 31.78 -10.77
C ARG A 188 23.33 33.20 -11.12
N GLU A 189 23.91 34.22 -10.49
CA GLU A 189 23.58 35.62 -10.78
C GLU A 189 24.05 36.06 -12.17
N LYS A 190 25.17 35.52 -12.67
CA LYS A 190 25.57 35.70 -14.08
C LYS A 190 24.52 35.13 -15.02
N TYR A 191 24.14 33.86 -14.88
CA TYR A 191 23.11 33.25 -15.74
C TYR A 191 21.76 33.95 -15.64
N LYS A 192 21.40 34.45 -14.46
CA LYS A 192 20.17 35.24 -14.28
C LYS A 192 20.23 36.56 -15.05
N ARG A 193 21.37 37.25 -15.04
CA ARG A 193 21.59 38.46 -15.85
C ARG A 193 21.55 38.17 -17.35
N ASP A 194 22.21 37.09 -17.78
CA ASP A 194 22.23 36.67 -19.19
C ASP A 194 20.81 36.36 -19.68
N LEU A 195 20.02 35.63 -18.89
CA LEU A 195 18.61 35.35 -19.19
C LEU A 195 17.76 36.62 -19.25
N LEU A 196 17.97 37.58 -18.36
CA LEU A 196 17.26 38.86 -18.38
C LEU A 196 17.63 39.69 -19.60
N SER A 197 18.90 39.69 -20.01
CA SER A 197 19.35 40.39 -21.22
C SER A 197 18.74 39.75 -22.47
N LEU A 198 18.74 38.42 -22.55
CA LEU A 198 18.14 37.68 -23.64
C LEU A 198 16.63 37.93 -23.71
N LYS A 199 15.93 37.94 -22.57
CA LYS A 199 14.50 38.24 -22.50
C LYS A 199 14.19 39.67 -22.98
N LYS A 200 15.04 40.65 -22.65
CA LYS A 200 14.91 42.02 -23.15
C LYS A 200 15.08 42.07 -24.67
N LYS A 201 16.15 41.47 -25.22
CA LYS A 201 16.38 41.36 -26.67
C LYS A 201 15.20 40.74 -27.41
N LEU A 202 14.65 39.65 -26.88
CA LEU A 202 13.48 38.95 -27.45
C LEU A 202 12.16 39.73 -27.32
N SER A 203 12.09 40.70 -26.41
CA SER A 203 10.91 41.55 -26.23
C SER A 203 11.01 42.85 -27.04
N SER A 204 12.23 43.29 -27.36
CA SER A 204 12.50 44.50 -28.14
C SER A 204 12.48 44.28 -29.65
N ASP A 205 12.64 43.05 -30.13
CA ASP A 205 12.56 42.73 -31.57
C ASP A 205 11.10 42.54 -32.00
N PRO A 206 10.52 43.45 -32.81
CA PRO A 206 9.15 43.34 -33.30
C PRO A 206 9.03 42.45 -34.56
N SER A 207 10.16 42.07 -35.17
CA SER A 207 10.19 41.37 -36.45
C SER A 207 10.15 39.86 -36.27
N ASN A 208 8.95 39.33 -36.03
CA ASN A 208 8.65 37.90 -36.11
C ASN A 208 8.82 37.31 -37.53
N ALA A 209 9.34 38.05 -38.52
CA ALA A 209 9.46 37.59 -39.91
C ALA A 209 10.45 36.42 -40.05
N LEU A 210 11.70 36.59 -39.62
CA LEU A 210 12.71 35.53 -39.63
C LEU A 210 12.32 34.33 -38.77
N LEU A 211 11.68 34.57 -37.61
CA LEU A 211 11.17 33.50 -36.77
C LEU A 211 10.01 32.74 -37.43
N SER A 212 9.15 33.41 -38.19
CA SER A 212 8.03 32.76 -38.88
C SER A 212 8.51 31.93 -40.06
N GLU A 213 9.55 32.38 -40.76
CA GLU A 213 10.21 31.63 -41.84
C GLU A 213 10.87 30.35 -41.31
N VAL A 214 11.68 30.45 -40.24
CA VAL A 214 12.31 29.26 -39.63
C VAL A 214 11.27 28.32 -39.01
N LEU A 215 10.19 28.87 -38.44
CA LEU A 215 9.09 28.05 -37.94
C LEU A 215 8.37 27.30 -39.07
N ALA A 216 8.28 27.85 -40.28
CA ALA A 216 7.59 27.20 -41.39
C ALA A 216 8.22 25.86 -41.79
N GLU A 217 9.53 25.69 -41.59
CA GLU A 217 10.25 24.43 -41.84
C GLU A 217 9.94 23.33 -40.82
N LEU A 218 9.46 23.70 -39.63
CA LEU A 218 9.21 22.73 -38.55
C LEU A 218 7.82 22.08 -38.69
N PRO A 219 7.65 20.83 -38.21
CA PRO A 219 6.33 20.21 -38.13
C PRO A 219 5.33 21.04 -37.31
N PRO A 220 4.02 21.03 -37.64
CA PRO A 220 3.01 21.89 -37.00
C PRO A 220 2.99 21.82 -35.47
N LEU A 221 3.19 20.62 -34.91
CA LEU A 221 3.23 20.42 -33.46
C LEU A 221 4.46 21.09 -32.81
N GLN A 222 5.61 21.05 -33.49
CA GLN A 222 6.84 21.68 -33.01
C GLN A 222 6.74 23.20 -33.10
N GLN A 223 6.13 23.71 -34.18
CA GLN A 223 5.81 25.13 -34.30
C GLN A 223 4.96 25.61 -33.12
N LEU A 224 3.93 24.85 -32.77
CA LEU A 224 3.02 25.19 -31.69
C LEU A 224 3.71 25.17 -30.32
N ALA A 225 4.56 24.17 -30.08
CA ALA A 225 5.38 24.09 -28.87
C ALA A 225 6.29 25.32 -28.72
N PHE A 226 6.94 25.72 -29.82
CA PHE A 226 7.86 26.87 -29.83
C PHE A 226 7.13 28.19 -29.64
N ARG A 227 6.03 28.42 -30.36
CA ARG A 227 5.16 29.61 -30.17
C ARG A 227 4.67 29.72 -28.73
N THR A 228 4.26 28.60 -28.14
CA THR A 228 3.84 28.54 -26.73
C THR A 228 5.02 28.86 -25.79
N ALA A 229 6.23 28.40 -26.11
CA ALA A 229 7.42 28.69 -25.30
C ALA A 229 7.73 30.19 -25.32
N LEU A 230 7.71 30.83 -26.49
CA LEU A 230 7.88 32.28 -26.63
C LEU A 230 6.82 33.06 -25.85
N GLN A 231 5.54 32.66 -25.95
CA GLN A 231 4.46 33.28 -25.17
C GLN A 231 4.68 33.12 -23.66
N SER A 232 5.11 31.93 -23.22
CA SER A 232 5.39 31.67 -21.81
C SER A 232 6.56 32.52 -21.27
N MET A 233 7.53 32.83 -22.13
CA MET A 233 8.65 33.72 -21.78
C MET A 233 8.21 35.19 -21.66
N LYS A 234 7.32 35.64 -22.55
CA LYS A 234 6.74 37.00 -22.53
C LYS A 234 5.79 37.20 -21.34
N ALA A 235 5.14 36.13 -20.86
CA ALA A 235 4.23 36.20 -19.72
C ALA A 235 4.93 36.69 -18.43
N LYS A 236 4.21 37.50 -17.64
CA LYS A 236 4.68 38.00 -16.32
C LYS A 236 4.79 36.89 -15.28
N SER A 237 4.00 35.81 -15.41
CA SER A 237 3.91 34.70 -14.46
C SER A 237 3.64 33.39 -15.19
N SER A 238 4.18 32.29 -14.66
CA SER A 238 3.93 30.93 -15.16
C SER A 238 2.46 30.50 -15.10
N ARG A 239 1.65 31.16 -14.27
CA ARG A 239 0.21 30.91 -14.14
C ARG A 239 -0.64 31.69 -15.14
N GLY A 240 -0.07 32.71 -15.78
CA GLY A 240 -0.79 33.60 -16.71
C GLY A 240 -0.67 33.22 -18.19
N VAL A 241 -0.07 32.07 -18.51
CA VAL A 241 0.12 31.63 -19.88
C VAL A 241 -1.21 31.11 -20.44
N ARG A 242 -1.68 31.72 -21.53
CA ARG A 242 -2.80 31.22 -22.32
C ARG A 242 -2.27 30.22 -23.33
N TYR A 243 -2.84 29.02 -23.32
CA TYR A 243 -2.43 27.94 -24.22
C TYR A 243 -3.40 27.82 -25.37
N ASP A 244 -2.87 27.54 -26.56
CA ASP A 244 -3.66 27.19 -27.72
C ASP A 244 -4.40 25.85 -27.53
N CYS A 245 -5.59 25.72 -28.14
CA CYS A 245 -6.42 24.54 -28.02
C CYS A 245 -5.74 23.27 -28.58
N GLY A 246 -5.04 23.37 -29.71
CA GLY A 246 -4.29 22.25 -30.30
C GLY A 246 -3.13 21.81 -29.42
N TRP A 247 -2.49 22.77 -28.72
CA TRP A 247 -1.40 22.47 -27.79
C TRP A 247 -1.93 21.79 -26.54
N LEU A 248 -3.07 22.25 -26.01
CA LEU A 248 -3.75 21.62 -24.88
C LEU A 248 -4.14 20.18 -25.20
N LEU A 249 -4.66 19.92 -26.40
CA LEU A 249 -4.99 18.58 -26.86
C LEU A 249 -3.74 17.70 -26.94
N SER A 250 -2.65 18.20 -27.52
CA SER A 250 -1.38 17.47 -27.60
C SER A 250 -0.79 17.15 -26.22
N CYS A 251 -0.88 18.10 -25.29
CA CYS A 251 -0.50 17.91 -23.89
C CYS A 251 -1.38 16.87 -23.18
N LEU A 252 -2.67 16.84 -23.50
CA LEU A 252 -3.61 15.86 -22.97
C LEU A 252 -3.29 14.45 -23.49
N LEU A 253 -3.05 14.31 -24.79
CA LEU A 253 -2.62 13.05 -25.42
C LEU A 253 -1.33 12.52 -24.78
N LEU A 254 -0.30 13.38 -24.65
CA LEU A 254 0.95 12.99 -23.99
C LEU A 254 0.73 12.50 -22.55
N LYS A 255 -0.19 13.14 -21.81
CA LYS A 255 -0.53 12.74 -20.44
C LYS A 255 -1.30 11.42 -20.41
N ILE A 256 -2.17 11.15 -21.38
CA ILE A 256 -2.90 9.88 -21.52
C ILE A 256 -1.92 8.75 -21.83
N SER A 257 -1.03 8.94 -22.81
CA SER A 257 -0.01 7.95 -23.19
C SER A 257 0.99 7.68 -22.06
N SER A 258 1.47 8.73 -21.37
CA SER A 258 2.41 8.56 -20.26
C SER A 258 2.32 9.68 -19.21
N PRO A 259 1.55 9.48 -18.12
CA PRO A 259 1.47 10.43 -17.02
C PRO A 259 2.81 10.64 -16.29
N ARG A 260 3.74 9.67 -16.37
CA ARG A 260 5.07 9.76 -15.75
C ARG A 260 5.97 10.71 -16.54
N VAL A 261 6.03 10.53 -17.86
CA VAL A 261 6.81 11.40 -18.76
C VAL A 261 6.28 12.83 -18.68
N TYR A 262 4.96 13.02 -18.73
CA TYR A 262 4.35 14.34 -18.61
C TYR A 262 4.78 15.07 -17.32
N ARG A 263 4.72 14.38 -16.17
CA ARG A 263 5.15 14.95 -14.88
C ARG A 263 6.63 15.27 -14.85
N LEU A 264 7.47 14.40 -15.43
CA LEU A 264 8.90 14.61 -15.49
C LEU A 264 9.23 15.86 -16.32
N MET A 265 8.72 15.95 -17.54
CA MET A 265 8.94 17.09 -18.44
C MET A 265 8.44 18.40 -17.84
N SER A 266 7.27 18.37 -17.19
CA SER A 266 6.70 19.54 -16.51
C SER A 266 7.56 19.99 -15.32
N ARG A 267 8.05 19.04 -14.50
CA ARG A 267 8.92 19.34 -13.35
C ARG A 267 10.28 19.89 -13.79
N MET A 268 10.86 19.30 -14.84
CA MET A 268 12.14 19.71 -15.40
C MET A 268 12.03 20.98 -16.26
N LYS A 269 10.80 21.49 -16.50
CA LYS A 269 10.52 22.67 -17.33
C LYS A 269 11.14 22.59 -18.73
N ILE A 270 11.15 21.39 -19.32
CA ILE A 270 11.68 21.15 -20.67
C ILE A 270 10.78 21.81 -21.72
N LEU A 271 9.46 21.74 -21.51
CA LEU A 271 8.44 22.33 -22.38
C LEU A 271 7.48 23.19 -21.56
N PRO A 272 6.82 24.19 -22.19
CA PRO A 272 5.77 25.00 -21.56
C PRO A 272 4.48 24.18 -21.42
N LEU A 273 4.49 23.21 -20.50
CA LEU A 273 3.35 22.33 -20.25
C LEU A 273 2.38 22.95 -19.24
N PRO A 274 1.05 22.84 -19.45
CA PRO A 274 0.07 23.25 -18.46
C PRO A 274 0.18 22.41 -17.18
N THR A 275 -0.41 22.89 -16.10
CA THR A 275 -0.44 22.09 -14.87
C THR A 275 -1.37 20.88 -15.03
N SER A 276 -1.07 19.79 -14.31
CA SER A 276 -1.95 18.61 -14.31
C SER A 276 -3.37 18.94 -13.84
N THR A 277 -3.53 19.96 -13.00
CA THR A 277 -4.84 20.47 -12.56
C THR A 277 -5.59 21.13 -13.70
N ARG A 278 -4.93 21.95 -14.53
CA ARG A 278 -5.57 22.56 -15.71
C ARG A 278 -6.05 21.50 -16.69
N LEU A 279 -5.23 20.49 -16.99
CA LEU A 279 -5.68 19.38 -17.85
C LEU A 279 -6.85 18.61 -17.24
N ARG A 280 -6.87 18.40 -15.92
CA ARG A 280 -8.03 17.79 -15.25
C ARG A 280 -9.28 18.66 -15.36
N GLN A 281 -9.16 19.97 -15.21
CA GLN A 281 -10.29 20.88 -15.38
C GLN A 281 -10.89 20.82 -16.79
N ILE A 282 -10.05 20.70 -17.82
CA ILE A 282 -10.50 20.54 -19.20
C ILE A 282 -11.28 19.22 -19.36
N ILE A 283 -10.72 18.11 -18.87
CA ILE A 283 -11.41 16.80 -18.90
C ILE A 283 -12.74 16.86 -18.13
N ARG A 284 -12.78 17.56 -16.99
CA ARG A 284 -14.02 17.73 -16.21
C ARG A 284 -15.11 18.50 -16.95
N GLY A 285 -14.74 19.36 -17.89
CA GLY A 285 -15.71 20.10 -18.71
C GLY A 285 -16.31 19.26 -19.84
N MET A 286 -15.83 18.03 -20.05
CA MET A 286 -16.37 17.12 -21.06
C MET A 286 -17.38 16.19 -20.39
N PRO A 287 -18.70 16.33 -20.69
CA PRO A 287 -19.71 15.44 -20.13
C PRO A 287 -19.49 14.02 -20.66
N CYS A 288 -19.47 13.05 -19.74
CA CYS A 288 -19.50 11.62 -20.05
C CYS A 288 -20.80 11.06 -19.52
N GLU A 289 -21.79 10.95 -20.39
CA GLU A 289 -23.11 10.39 -20.10
C GLU A 289 -23.20 8.94 -20.58
N PHE A 290 -24.15 8.18 -20.05
CA PHE A 290 -24.43 6.84 -20.52
C PHE A 290 -25.06 6.89 -21.91
N GLY A 291 -24.76 5.90 -22.75
CA GLY A 291 -25.20 5.84 -24.14
C GLY A 291 -24.22 6.48 -25.12
N PHE A 292 -24.71 6.84 -26.30
CA PHE A 292 -23.88 7.35 -27.38
C PHE A 292 -23.54 8.83 -27.17
N ASN A 293 -22.24 9.15 -27.18
CA ASN A 293 -21.80 10.54 -27.19
C ASN A 293 -22.09 11.18 -28.56
N LYS A 294 -23.16 11.99 -28.62
CA LYS A 294 -23.60 12.68 -29.83
C LYS A 294 -22.49 13.52 -30.45
N LEU A 295 -21.72 14.26 -29.65
CA LEU A 295 -20.60 15.09 -30.13
C LEU A 295 -19.51 14.25 -30.80
N SER A 296 -19.16 13.11 -30.21
CA SER A 296 -18.21 12.17 -30.80
C SER A 296 -18.72 11.59 -32.12
N LEU A 297 -19.98 11.16 -32.17
CA LEU A 297 -20.59 10.64 -33.40
C LEU A 297 -20.67 11.69 -34.51
N SER A 298 -21.01 12.95 -34.18
CA SER A 298 -21.02 14.05 -35.15
C SER A 298 -19.62 14.31 -35.71
N SER A 299 -18.60 14.26 -34.85
CA SER A 299 -17.20 14.45 -35.25
C SER A 299 -16.70 13.33 -36.15
N ILE A 300 -17.02 12.08 -35.81
CA ILE A 300 -16.73 10.90 -36.63
C ILE A 300 -17.46 11.03 -37.97
N GLY A 301 -18.75 11.39 -37.97
CA GLY A 301 -19.53 11.59 -39.19
C GLY A 301 -18.94 12.66 -40.11
N ALA A 302 -18.46 13.77 -39.54
CA ALA A 302 -17.77 14.81 -40.31
C ALA A 302 -16.46 14.30 -40.93
N PHE A 303 -15.72 13.46 -40.20
CA PHE A 303 -14.51 12.83 -40.72
C PHE A 303 -14.83 11.80 -41.82
N MET A 304 -15.85 10.96 -41.64
CA MET A 304 -16.27 9.95 -42.61
C MET A 304 -16.77 10.58 -43.93
N LYS A 305 -17.37 11.78 -43.89
CA LYS A 305 -17.74 12.53 -45.12
C LYS A 305 -16.55 12.87 -46.01
N THR A 306 -15.33 12.92 -45.46
CA THR A 306 -14.11 13.19 -46.23
C THR A 306 -13.56 11.92 -46.91
N MET A 307 -13.99 10.74 -46.46
CA MET A 307 -13.61 9.46 -47.02
C MET A 307 -14.49 9.12 -48.23
N LYS A 308 -13.95 8.30 -49.15
CA LYS A 308 -14.67 7.89 -50.37
C LYS A 308 -14.77 6.37 -50.46
N GLY A 309 -15.90 5.92 -51.01
CA GLY A 309 -16.13 4.53 -51.37
C GLY A 309 -16.06 3.58 -50.18
N VAL A 310 -15.24 2.54 -50.32
CA VAL A 310 -15.18 1.44 -49.36
C VAL A 310 -14.66 1.82 -47.96
N GLN A 311 -13.98 2.96 -47.84
CA GLN A 311 -13.44 3.45 -46.56
C GLN A 311 -14.52 3.95 -45.60
N CYS A 312 -15.75 4.18 -46.09
CA CYS A 312 -16.88 4.61 -45.27
C CYS A 312 -17.62 3.44 -44.59
N TYR A 313 -17.34 2.19 -44.98
CA TYR A 313 -17.92 1.02 -44.34
C TYR A 313 -17.12 0.65 -43.10
N GLY A 314 -17.83 0.32 -42.03
CA GLY A 314 -17.23 -0.14 -40.77
C GLY A 314 -18.14 -1.15 -40.08
N THR A 315 -17.56 -1.97 -39.22
CA THR A 315 -18.29 -2.94 -38.40
C THR A 315 -18.41 -2.40 -36.98
N LEU A 316 -19.63 -2.36 -36.46
CA LEU A 316 -19.86 -2.06 -35.04
C LEU A 316 -19.74 -3.36 -34.24
N VAL A 317 -18.68 -3.49 -33.45
CA VAL A 317 -18.48 -4.60 -32.54
C VAL A 317 -18.71 -4.09 -31.13
N ILE A 318 -19.65 -4.71 -30.43
CA ILE A 318 -20.00 -4.39 -29.05
C ILE A 318 -19.74 -5.65 -28.22
N ASP A 319 -19.06 -5.47 -27.09
CA ASP A 319 -18.79 -6.52 -26.12
C ASP A 319 -19.00 -5.96 -24.70
N GLU A 320 -19.38 -6.83 -23.77
CA GLU A 320 -19.63 -6.46 -22.39
C GLU A 320 -18.40 -6.72 -21.52
N MET A 321 -17.95 -5.71 -20.78
CA MET A 321 -16.83 -5.85 -19.85
C MET A 321 -17.31 -5.88 -18.40
N LYS A 322 -16.92 -6.92 -17.66
CA LYS A 322 -17.18 -7.00 -16.22
C LYS A 322 -16.26 -6.06 -15.44
N VAL A 323 -16.84 -5.07 -14.76
CA VAL A 323 -16.14 -4.14 -13.86
C VAL A 323 -16.39 -4.51 -12.40
N ARG A 324 -15.48 -4.13 -11.50
CA ARG A 324 -15.67 -4.30 -10.05
C ARG A 324 -16.88 -3.48 -9.58
N GLN A 325 -17.83 -4.14 -8.92
CA GLN A 325 -18.97 -3.48 -8.27
C GLN A 325 -18.47 -2.58 -7.14
N ALA A 326 -18.75 -1.28 -7.26
CA ALA A 326 -18.41 -0.28 -6.27
C ALA A 326 -19.36 0.91 -6.42
N VAL A 327 -19.82 1.43 -5.29
CA VAL A 327 -20.66 2.64 -5.22
C VAL A 327 -19.75 3.81 -4.85
N ALA A 328 -19.74 4.86 -5.67
CA ALA A 328 -18.88 6.02 -5.51
C ALA A 328 -19.68 7.32 -5.66
N PHE A 329 -19.55 8.22 -4.69
CA PHE A 329 -20.18 9.54 -4.78
C PHE A 329 -19.37 10.47 -5.69
N ASN A 330 -19.99 10.94 -6.76
CA ASN A 330 -19.41 11.89 -7.69
C ASN A 330 -19.70 13.32 -7.23
N ARG A 331 -18.68 13.96 -6.67
CA ARG A 331 -18.77 15.33 -6.14
C ARG A 331 -19.05 16.41 -7.20
N GLN A 332 -18.94 16.09 -8.50
CA GLN A 332 -19.17 17.05 -9.57
C GLN A 332 -20.63 17.07 -10.01
N THR A 333 -21.22 15.89 -10.19
CA THR A 333 -22.62 15.72 -10.58
C THR A 333 -23.56 15.65 -9.37
N TYR A 334 -23.00 15.52 -8.16
CA TYR A 334 -23.74 15.21 -6.93
C TYR A 334 -24.56 13.91 -7.04
N LYS A 335 -24.14 13.00 -7.92
CA LYS A 335 -24.78 11.68 -8.12
C LYS A 335 -23.95 10.57 -7.49
N ILE A 336 -24.62 9.48 -7.17
CA ILE A 336 -23.98 8.25 -6.72
C ILE A 336 -23.76 7.37 -7.95
N ASP A 337 -22.51 7.22 -8.37
CA ASP A 337 -22.08 6.33 -9.45
C ASP A 337 -21.96 4.89 -8.91
N GLY A 338 -22.24 3.88 -9.74
CA GLY A 338 -22.05 2.47 -9.37
C GLY A 338 -23.30 1.60 -9.34
N PHE A 339 -24.47 2.21 -9.53
CA PHE A 339 -25.67 1.47 -9.95
C PHE A 339 -25.68 1.34 -11.47
N VAL A 340 -26.18 0.22 -11.99
CA VAL A 340 -26.37 0.04 -13.43
C VAL A 340 -27.42 1.06 -13.86
N ASN A 341 -27.01 2.00 -14.71
CA ASN A 341 -27.90 2.99 -15.28
C ASN A 341 -28.17 2.59 -16.74
N TYR A 342 -29.40 2.20 -17.03
CA TYR A 342 -29.84 1.77 -18.36
C TYR A 342 -30.19 2.97 -19.28
N GLY A 343 -29.91 4.21 -18.87
CA GLY A 343 -30.30 5.42 -19.59
C GLY A 343 -31.76 5.79 -19.34
N ASP A 344 -32.37 6.49 -20.30
CA ASP A 344 -33.78 6.91 -20.27
C ASP A 344 -34.76 5.80 -20.72
N ALA A 345 -34.33 4.53 -20.70
CA ALA A 345 -35.18 3.40 -21.08
C ALA A 345 -36.33 3.24 -20.05
N ASP A 346 -37.55 3.03 -20.55
CA ASP A 346 -38.72 2.86 -19.70
C ASP A 346 -38.51 1.66 -18.76
N PRO A 347 -38.88 1.78 -17.46
CA PRO A 347 -38.68 0.71 -16.48
C PRO A 347 -39.32 -0.63 -16.85
N ALA A 348 -40.30 -0.62 -17.77
CA ALA A 348 -41.01 -1.79 -18.25
C ALA A 348 -40.22 -2.65 -19.24
N GLU A 349 -39.18 -2.11 -19.88
CA GLU A 349 -38.35 -2.84 -20.87
C GLU A 349 -37.06 -3.40 -20.26
N ILE A 350 -36.80 -3.14 -18.98
CA ILE A 350 -35.59 -3.61 -18.30
C ILE A 350 -35.79 -5.06 -17.83
N PRO A 351 -35.00 -6.04 -18.30
CA PRO A 351 -35.06 -7.40 -17.77
C PRO A 351 -34.73 -7.35 -16.28
N MET A 352 -35.66 -7.77 -15.42
CA MET A 352 -35.43 -7.84 -13.98
C MET A 352 -34.15 -8.64 -13.70
N ALA A 353 -33.13 -7.97 -13.16
CA ALA A 353 -31.90 -8.64 -12.76
C ALA A 353 -32.23 -9.75 -11.74
N PRO A 354 -31.58 -10.93 -11.83
CA PRO A 354 -31.82 -12.00 -10.87
C PRO A 354 -31.52 -11.49 -9.45
N GLN A 355 -32.52 -11.62 -8.58
CA GLN A 355 -32.45 -11.26 -7.17
C GLN A 355 -31.37 -12.13 -6.50
N ILE A 356 -30.15 -11.62 -6.40
CA ILE A 356 -29.09 -12.26 -5.62
C ILE A 356 -29.50 -12.15 -4.15
N SER A 357 -29.94 -13.27 -3.57
CA SER A 357 -30.27 -13.38 -2.15
C SER A 357 -29.11 -12.83 -1.30
N ARG A 358 -29.38 -11.73 -0.59
CA ARG A 358 -28.43 -11.17 0.37
C ARG A 358 -28.36 -12.12 1.56
N ARG A 359 -27.26 -12.86 1.71
CA ARG A 359 -26.85 -13.32 3.04
C ARG A 359 -26.54 -12.08 3.87
N SER A 360 -27.38 -11.84 4.87
CA SER A 360 -27.23 -10.80 5.88
C SER A 360 -25.92 -10.98 6.65
N SER A 361 -24.91 -10.17 6.33
CA SER A 361 -23.85 -9.88 7.31
C SER A 361 -24.29 -8.68 8.14
N THR A 362 -25.04 -8.95 9.20
CA THR A 362 -25.32 -7.99 10.28
C THR A 362 -24.02 -7.67 11.00
N ARG A 363 -23.28 -6.64 10.57
CA ARG A 363 -22.26 -6.01 11.45
C ARG A 363 -21.84 -4.58 11.16
N THR A 364 -22.52 -3.83 10.31
CA THR A 364 -22.14 -2.42 10.03
C THR A 364 -23.28 -1.41 10.05
N SER A 365 -24.54 -1.77 10.36
CA SER A 365 -25.64 -0.80 10.41
C SER A 365 -25.78 -0.04 11.74
N THR A 366 -25.15 -0.48 12.84
CA THR A 366 -25.31 0.17 14.15
C THR A 366 -24.43 1.40 14.38
N LEU A 367 -23.48 1.71 13.49
CA LEU A 367 -22.61 2.89 13.65
C LEU A 367 -23.04 4.12 12.85
N LEU A 368 -23.92 3.96 11.85
CA LEU A 368 -24.43 5.08 11.05
C LEU A 368 -25.78 5.62 11.55
N GLN A 369 -26.59 4.80 12.22
CA GLN A 369 -27.85 5.28 12.81
C GLN A 369 -27.59 6.23 14.01
N ASN A 370 -26.60 5.93 14.85
CA ASN A 370 -26.31 6.72 16.06
C ASN A 370 -25.66 8.09 15.76
N ALA A 371 -25.11 8.30 14.56
CA ALA A 371 -24.53 9.58 14.15
C ALA A 371 -25.58 10.57 13.62
N HIS A 372 -26.73 10.08 13.16
CA HIS A 372 -27.79 10.93 12.60
C HIS A 372 -28.66 11.55 13.71
N ASP A 373 -28.91 10.81 14.80
CA ASP A 373 -29.75 11.29 15.93
C ASP A 373 -29.01 12.24 16.89
N SER A 374 -27.67 12.26 16.84
CA SER A 374 -26.84 13.14 17.68
C SER A 374 -26.72 14.56 17.11
N PHE A 375 -27.06 14.78 15.84
CA PHE A 375 -26.84 16.05 15.14
C PHE A 375 -28.10 16.93 15.05
N PHE A 376 -29.29 16.39 15.35
CA PHE A 376 -30.57 17.10 15.27
C PHE A 376 -31.20 17.46 16.63
N LYS A 377 -30.46 17.33 17.74
CA LYS A 377 -30.92 17.69 19.10
C LYS A 377 -30.12 18.82 19.77
N ALA A 378 -29.42 19.62 18.98
CA ALA A 378 -28.73 20.82 19.46
C ALA A 378 -29.03 22.01 18.53
N GLU A 379 -30.29 22.44 18.53
CA GLU A 379 -30.72 23.83 18.31
C GLU A 379 -31.86 24.13 19.30
#